data_AF-A0A0X3W927-F1
#
_entry.id   AF-A0A0X3W927-F1
#
_cell.length_a   1.000
_cell.length_b   1.000
_cell.length_c   1.000
_cell.angle_alpha   90.00
_cell.angle_beta   90.00
_cell.angle_gamma   90.00
#
_symmetry.space_group_name_H-M   'P 1'
#
loop_
_entity.id
_entity.type
_entity.pdbx_description
1 polymer ?
#
loop_
_entity_poly.entity_id
_entity_poly.type
_entity_poly.pdbx_seq_one_letter_code
_entity_poly.pdbx_strand_id
1 'polypeptide(L)' 'MPVKTLYQWKYRGTGPNVHKVGRHLRYRWQEVDAWLDAQTSYDLTA' A
#
# COMPACT_ATOMS: atom_id res chain seq x y z
N MET A 1 2.19 10.38 5.08
CA MET A 1 1.48 9.99 3.83
C MET A 1 0.11 10.65 3.79
N PRO A 2 -0.31 11.26 2.68
CA PRO A 2 -1.65 11.83 2.55
C PRO A 2 -2.72 10.73 2.61
N VAL A 3 -3.70 10.87 3.50
CA VAL A 3 -4.80 9.89 3.67
C VAL A 3 -5.59 9.68 2.38
N LYS A 4 -5.70 10.72 1.55
CA LYS A 4 -6.41 10.71 0.27
C LYS A 4 -5.83 9.68 -0.71
N THR A 5 -4.51 9.49 -0.70
CA THR A 5 -3.80 8.52 -1.55
C THR A 5 -4.16 7.08 -1.17
N LEU A 6 -4.23 6.77 0.14
CA LEU A 6 -4.61 5.44 0.63
C LEU A 6 -6.05 5.06 0.24
N TYR A 7 -6.97 6.02 0.32
CA TYR A 7 -8.35 5.79 -0.15
C TYR A 7 -8.42 5.55 -1.65
N GLN A 8 -7.62 6.26 -2.44
CA GLN A 8 -7.57 6.10 -3.89
C GLN A 8 -7.02 4.73 -4.28
N TRP A 9 -6.01 4.24 -3.57
CA TRP A 9 -5.46 2.90 -3.72
C TRP A 9 -6.49 1.80 -3.45
N LYS A 10 -7.21 1.92 -2.32
CA LYS A 10 -8.31 1.00 -2.01
C LYS A 10 -9.39 1.02 -3.09
N TYR A 11 -9.75 2.20 -3.60
CA TYR A 11 -10.79 2.32 -4.64
C TYR A 11 -10.34 1.70 -5.97
N ARG A 12 -9.06 1.86 -6.34
CA ARG A 12 -8.50 1.34 -7.59
C ARG A 12 -8.06 -0.13 -7.52
N GLY A 13 -8.14 -0.76 -6.34
CA GLY A 13 -7.61 -2.11 -6.12
C GLY A 13 -6.09 -2.19 -6.30
N THR A 14 -5.41 -1.05 -6.24
CA THR A 14 -3.96 -0.93 -6.42
C THR A 14 -3.37 -0.47 -5.10
N GLY A 15 -2.51 -1.27 -4.48
CA GLY A 15 -1.94 -0.89 -3.19
C GLY A 15 -1.51 -2.08 -2.32
N PRO A 16 -0.98 -1.80 -1.14
CA PRO A 16 -0.62 -2.82 -0.18
C PRO A 16 -1.87 -3.53 0.36
N ASN A 17 -1.66 -4.77 0.81
CA ASN A 17 -2.73 -5.58 1.38
C ASN A 17 -3.43 -4.85 2.52
N VAL A 18 -4.76 -4.95 2.51
CA VAL A 18 -5.63 -4.33 3.51
C VAL A 18 -6.17 -5.43 4.40
N HIS A 19 -5.99 -5.26 5.71
CA HIS A 19 -6.64 -6.10 6.70
C HIS A 19 -7.86 -5.41 7.28
N LYS A 20 -8.99 -6.13 7.24
CA LYS A 20 -10.21 -5.69 7.91
C LYS A 20 -10.15 -6.08 9.39
N VAL A 21 -10.08 -5.09 10.26
CA VAL A 21 -10.11 -5.26 11.73
C VAL A 21 -11.35 -4.54 12.26
N GLY A 22 -12.44 -5.30 12.40
CA GLY A 22 -13.75 -4.76 12.74
C GLY A 22 -14.24 -3.73 11.71
N ARG A 23 -14.53 -2.51 12.17
CA ARG A 23 -14.94 -1.37 11.32
C ARG A 23 -13.76 -0.68 10.62
N HIS A 24 -12.52 -0.94 11.04
CA HIS A 24 -11.35 -0.24 10.52
C HIS A 24 -10.57 -1.10 9.54
N LEU A 25 -10.02 -0.44 8.54
CA LEU A 25 -9.03 -1.03 7.64
C LEU A 25 -7.66 -0.67 8.19
N ARG A 26 -6.83 -1.68 8.39
CA ARG A 26 -5.45 -1.50 8.84
C ARG A 26 -4.49 -2.06 7.82
N TYR A 27 -3.37 -1.37 7.71
CA TYR A 27 -2.23 -1.79 6.91
C TYR A 27 -1.16 -2.26 7.87
N ARG A 28 -0.54 -3.41 7.58
CA ARG A 28 0.67 -3.82 8.28
C ARG A 28 1.86 -3.19 7.56
N TRP A 29 2.79 -2.63 8.33
CA TRP A 29 4.00 -2.02 7.77
C TRP A 29 4.76 -2.98 6.86
N GLN A 30 4.94 -4.25 7.26
CA GLN A 30 5.62 -5.27 6.45
C GLN A 30 4.97 -5.49 5.07
N GLU A 31 3.64 -5.40 4.97
CA GLU A 31 2.95 -5.53 3.68
C GLU A 31 3.03 -4.25 2.84
N VAL A 32 3.12 -3.10 3.50
CA VAL A 32 3.39 -1.83 2.84
C VAL A 32 4.80 -1.84 2.25
N ASP A 33 5.79 -2.28 3.02
CA ASP A 33 7.18 -2.40 2.57
C ASP A 33 7.29 -3.41 1.42
N ALA A 34 6.72 -4.62 1.55
CA ALA A 34 6.75 -5.61 0.47
C ALA A 34 6.04 -5.11 -0.82
N TRP A 35 4.97 -4.34 -0.69
CA TRP A 35 4.30 -3.73 -1.84
C TRP A 35 5.15 -2.62 -2.47
N LEU A 36 5.82 -1.80 -1.64
CA LEU A 36 6.76 -0.79 -2.11
C LEU A 36 7.96 -1.42 -2.81
N ASP A 37 8.50 -2.52 -2.30
CA ASP A 37 9.59 -3.27 -2.92
C ASP A 37 9.16 -3.85 -4.27
N ALA A 38 7.94 -4.42 -4.34
CA ALA A 38 7.38 -4.94 -5.58
C ALA A 38 7.09 -3.84 -6.62
N GLN A 39 6.71 -2.64 -6.20
CA GLN A 39 6.49 -1.49 -7.09
C GLN A 39 7.79 -0.73 -7.42
N THR A 40 8.79 -0.83 -6.55
CA THR A 40 10.15 -0.32 -6.77
C THR A 40 10.95 -1.35 -7.56
N SER A 41 10.39 -1.79 -8.70
CA SER A 41 11.21 -2.07 -9.89
C SER A 41 11.64 -0.75 -10.55
N TYR A 42 11.84 0.30 -9.76
CA TYR A 42 12.61 1.45 -10.18
C TYR A 42 14.06 1.05 -9.96
N ASP A 43 14.63 0.49 -11.01
CA ASP A 43 16.07 0.43 -11.19
C ASP A 43 16.63 1.85 -10.99
N LEU A 44 17.10 2.14 -9.78
CA LEU A 44 17.88 3.34 -9.47
C LEU A 44 19.37 3.12 -9.81
N THR A 45 19.68 2.14 -10.67
CA THR A 45 20.98 2.05 -11.35
C THR A 45 20.84 2.45 -12.82
N ALA A 46 20.69 3.75 -13.06
CA ALA A 46 20.97 4.39 -14.36
C ALA A 46 21.83 5.64 -14.16
#